data_AF-A0A814RM05-F1
#
_entry.id   AF-A0A814RM05-F1
#
_cell.length_a   1.000
_cell.length_b   1.000
_cell.length_c   1.000
_cell.angle_alpha   90.00
_cell.angle_beta   90.00
_cell.angle_gamma   90.00
#
_symmetry.space_group_name_H-M   'P 1'
#
loop_
_entity.id
_entity.type
_entity.pdbx_description
1 polymer ?
#
loop_
_entity_poly.entity_id
_entity_poly.type
_entity_poly.pdbx_seq_one_letter_code
_entity_poly.pdbx_strand_id
1 'polypeptide(L)'
;MTTTTPVNNATSDEEIALETTDKTENTSSPTKDDNTISNSDSPFHLLEGRWTFWYTHRPTTFRNSAVNYDSCLKKLGTFGSIEEFWCYYDHMKFPGDLPLYSDVHLFKENLKPMWEEEGNRLGGKWILRLKKGLSTRLWELLVLAVIGEQFSVGKEICGIVCSIRPQEDLISIWTKTANNQTVTQRIKETMKKVLNLPQDCPMEYKTHNDSLRDNCSYRNTDRMTDHFYQSANPLWYIPCDGGLLILTILTFWRHTVSYDALGFLGTFLKYLAYNYHTLLVWIFWVSVFLHVFEATIAWRICKRLNIDSENTWRWCRQTLLLGYPSLGKLRRYEAEKRKLS
;
A
#
# COMPACT_ATOMS: atom_id res chain seq x y z
N MET A 1 56.60 1.81 -22.86
CA MET A 1 58.00 1.55 -22.47
C MET A 1 58.72 2.88 -22.47
N THR A 2 59.52 3.16 -21.42
CA THR A 2 60.71 4.05 -21.35
C THR A 2 60.68 5.46 -21.98
N THR A 3 61.30 6.52 -21.44
CA THR A 3 61.82 6.95 -20.12
C THR A 3 62.32 8.38 -20.35
N THR A 4 62.02 9.39 -19.51
CA THR A 4 62.99 10.39 -18.96
C THR A 4 62.29 11.55 -18.21
N THR A 5 62.82 11.81 -17.02
CA THR A 5 62.74 13.00 -16.15
C THR A 5 63.84 14.03 -16.61
N PRO A 6 64.21 15.17 -15.93
CA PRO A 6 64.13 15.43 -14.47
C PRO A 6 64.12 16.90 -13.95
N VAL A 7 64.35 17.04 -12.62
CA VAL A 7 64.89 18.23 -11.87
C VAL A 7 63.91 19.41 -11.67
N ASN A 8 63.79 20.14 -10.54
CA ASN A 8 64.18 20.08 -9.10
C ASN A 8 63.30 21.15 -8.36
N ASN A 9 63.27 21.43 -7.04
CA ASN A 9 63.95 20.95 -5.82
C ASN A 9 63.01 21.17 -4.59
N ALA A 10 63.51 21.06 -3.34
CA ALA A 10 62.81 21.52 -2.12
C ALA A 10 63.78 22.12 -1.08
N THR A 11 63.36 23.18 -0.36
CA THR A 11 63.84 23.81 0.90
C THR A 11 63.12 25.18 1.06
N SER A 12 62.95 25.82 2.22
CA SER A 12 62.86 25.43 3.64
C SER A 12 62.43 26.67 4.47
N ASP A 13 61.82 26.44 5.64
CA ASP A 13 61.79 27.26 6.86
C ASP A 13 61.56 28.79 6.82
N GLU A 14 60.53 29.25 7.54
CA GLU A 14 60.68 30.41 8.44
C GLU A 14 59.69 30.32 9.62
N GLU A 15 60.19 30.52 10.84
CA GLU A 15 59.49 30.44 12.13
C GLU A 15 59.67 31.77 12.87
N ILE A 16 58.59 32.40 13.35
CA ILE A 16 58.65 33.41 14.41
C ILE A 16 57.52 33.17 15.41
N ALA A 17 57.90 32.95 16.67
CA ALA A 17 57.03 32.72 17.81
C ALA A 17 56.53 34.03 18.45
N LEU A 18 55.50 33.92 19.30
CA LEU A 18 55.34 34.77 20.48
C LEU A 18 54.53 34.03 21.56
N GLU A 19 54.95 34.21 22.82
CA GLU A 19 54.68 33.28 23.92
C GLU A 19 53.79 33.90 25.00
N THR A 20 52.96 33.07 25.64
CA THR A 20 52.37 33.20 27.00
C THR A 20 51.82 34.54 27.51
N THR A 21 50.58 34.48 28.02
CA THR A 21 50.40 34.39 29.48
C THR A 21 49.01 33.86 29.84
N ASP A 22 48.97 32.96 30.82
CA ASP A 22 47.77 32.32 31.37
C ASP A 22 47.67 32.64 32.86
N LYS A 23 46.46 32.96 33.36
CA LYS A 23 46.15 33.07 34.80
C LYS A 23 44.69 32.74 35.08
N THR A 24 44.50 31.79 35.99
CA THR A 24 43.24 31.12 36.31
C THR A 24 42.45 31.75 37.48
N GLU A 25 41.13 31.54 37.42
CA GLU A 25 40.16 31.33 38.53
C GLU A 25 40.05 32.33 39.70
N ASN A 26 38.85 32.94 39.86
CA ASN A 26 37.82 32.34 40.74
C ASN A 26 36.42 32.98 40.71
N THR A 27 35.40 32.12 40.57
CA THR A 27 34.10 32.08 41.26
C THR A 27 33.30 33.38 41.53
N SER A 28 32.16 33.54 40.82
CA SER A 28 30.82 33.54 41.46
C SER A 28 29.65 33.59 40.45
N SER A 29 28.56 32.93 40.82
CA SER A 29 27.22 32.99 40.20
C SER A 29 26.18 32.73 41.31
N PRO A 30 24.87 32.98 41.13
CA PRO A 30 24.18 33.57 39.98
C PRO A 30 23.23 34.75 40.33
N THR A 31 22.84 35.53 39.33
CA THR A 31 21.51 36.20 39.31
C THR A 31 20.79 35.84 38.02
N LYS A 32 19.53 35.41 38.16
CA LYS A 32 18.65 35.04 37.05
C LYS A 32 18.00 36.30 36.49
N ASP A 33 18.34 36.68 35.27
CA ASP A 33 17.46 37.51 34.44
C ASP A 33 16.84 36.62 33.37
N ASP A 34 15.58 36.25 33.61
CA ASP A 34 14.78 35.33 32.80
C ASP A 34 14.22 36.06 31.56
N ASN A 35 15.12 36.51 30.69
CA ASN A 35 14.75 37.12 29.41
C ASN A 35 14.26 36.04 28.45
N THR A 36 12.98 35.70 28.61
CA THR A 36 12.20 34.98 27.63
C THR A 36 12.06 35.88 26.40
N ILE A 37 12.98 35.74 25.45
CA ILE A 37 12.88 36.40 24.14
C ILE A 37 11.59 35.92 23.49
N SER A 38 10.56 36.77 23.49
CA SER A 38 9.35 36.53 22.73
C SER A 38 9.73 36.44 21.26
N ASN A 39 9.25 35.38 20.60
CA ASN A 39 9.55 35.10 19.19
C ASN A 39 8.75 36.01 18.24
N SER A 40 8.56 37.28 18.63
CA SER A 40 7.58 38.25 18.12
C SER A 40 8.10 39.18 17.02
N ASP A 41 9.43 39.28 16.87
CA ASP A 41 10.07 40.28 16.02
C ASP A 41 10.54 39.71 14.66
N SER A 42 10.26 38.42 14.41
CA SER A 42 10.38 37.83 13.07
C SER A 42 9.22 38.33 12.19
N PRO A 43 9.48 38.92 11.01
CA PRO A 43 8.42 39.23 10.05
C PRO A 43 7.83 37.98 9.37
N PHE A 44 8.39 36.80 9.65
CA PHE A 44 8.00 35.51 9.09
C PHE A 44 7.23 34.67 10.11
N HIS A 45 6.14 34.03 9.66
CA HIS A 45 5.37 33.09 10.46
C HIS A 45 6.11 31.74 10.54
N LEU A 46 6.86 31.55 11.62
CA LEU A 46 7.68 30.35 11.85
C LEU A 46 6.82 29.10 12.09
N LEU A 47 7.30 27.96 11.58
CA LEU A 47 6.74 26.63 11.81
C LEU A 47 7.36 25.99 13.06
N GLU A 48 6.61 25.10 13.72
CA GLU A 48 7.08 24.26 14.85
C GLU A 48 8.30 23.39 14.48
N GLY A 49 8.44 23.05 13.20
CA GLY A 49 9.57 22.29 12.69
C GLY A 49 9.86 22.61 11.23
N ARG A 50 11.11 22.40 10.82
CA ARG A 50 11.57 22.58 9.44
C ARG A 50 11.23 21.35 8.60
N TRP A 51 10.76 21.60 7.37
CA TRP A 51 10.30 20.57 6.44
C TRP A 51 11.00 20.68 5.10
N THR A 52 11.24 19.53 4.47
CA THR A 52 11.91 19.39 3.19
C THR A 52 10.97 18.74 2.17
N PHE A 53 10.80 19.41 1.03
CA PHE A 53 10.17 18.80 -0.14
C PHE A 53 11.17 17.93 -0.91
N TRP A 54 10.72 16.76 -1.34
CA TRP A 54 11.45 15.87 -2.22
C TRP A 54 10.58 15.41 -3.39
N TYR A 55 11.22 15.02 -4.48
CA TYR A 55 10.59 14.48 -5.67
C TYR A 55 11.32 13.23 -6.16
N THR A 56 10.57 12.20 -6.54
CA THR A 56 11.09 11.03 -7.25
C THR A 56 10.27 10.75 -8.49
N HIS A 57 10.92 10.38 -9.60
CA HIS A 57 10.24 9.90 -10.80
C HIS A 57 10.92 8.62 -11.29
N ARG A 58 10.14 7.57 -11.54
CA ARG A 58 10.64 6.25 -11.95
C ARG A 58 9.96 5.78 -13.24
N PRO A 59 10.52 6.10 -14.43
CA PRO A 59 9.95 5.65 -15.69
C PRO A 59 10.01 4.12 -15.81
N THR A 60 9.03 3.56 -16.52
CA THR A 60 8.73 2.12 -16.58
C THR A 60 9.86 1.24 -17.11
N THR A 61 10.83 1.83 -17.82
CA THR A 61 12.04 1.18 -18.33
C THR A 61 13.00 0.69 -17.25
N PHE A 62 12.93 1.22 -16.02
CA PHE A 62 13.87 0.89 -14.93
C PHE A 62 13.27 0.02 -13.82
N ARG A 63 12.25 -0.78 -14.15
CA ARG A 63 11.40 -1.51 -13.18
C ARG A 63 12.12 -2.57 -12.31
N ASN A 64 13.34 -2.99 -12.69
CA ASN A 64 14.01 -4.16 -12.12
C ASN A 64 15.27 -3.85 -11.29
N SER A 65 15.58 -2.57 -10.99
CA SER A 65 16.80 -2.20 -10.24
C SER A 65 16.45 -1.45 -8.95
N ALA A 66 16.45 -2.15 -7.82
CA ALA A 66 16.36 -1.56 -6.48
C ALA A 66 17.47 -0.51 -6.23
N VAL A 67 18.60 -0.68 -6.92
CA VAL A 67 19.82 0.15 -6.93
C VAL A 67 19.56 1.65 -7.17
N ASN A 68 18.46 2.03 -7.82
CA ASN A 68 18.24 3.41 -8.29
C ASN A 68 17.20 4.25 -7.52
N TYR A 69 16.75 3.87 -6.32
CA TYR A 69 15.82 4.76 -5.58
C TYR A 69 16.49 6.06 -5.12
N ASP A 70 17.62 5.96 -4.44
CA ASP A 70 18.40 7.11 -3.94
C ASP A 70 18.86 8.01 -5.12
N SER A 71 19.32 7.42 -6.22
CA SER A 71 19.69 8.17 -7.45
C SER A 71 18.54 8.95 -8.09
N CYS A 72 17.29 8.55 -7.83
CA CYS A 72 16.09 9.20 -8.35
C CYS A 72 15.46 10.18 -7.35
N LEU A 73 15.97 10.26 -6.12
CA LEU A 73 15.44 11.09 -5.04
C LEU A 73 16.08 12.49 -5.07
N LYS A 74 15.29 13.49 -5.46
CA LYS A 74 15.73 14.88 -5.59
C LYS A 74 15.19 15.71 -4.43
N LYS A 75 16.07 16.34 -3.66
CA LYS A 75 15.70 17.40 -2.71
C LYS A 75 15.27 18.63 -3.50
N LEU A 76 14.08 19.15 -3.26
CA LEU A 76 13.57 20.37 -3.91
C LEU A 76 13.91 21.63 -3.11
N GLY A 77 13.78 21.56 -1.79
CA GLY A 77 14.00 22.70 -0.90
C GLY A 77 13.63 22.39 0.54
N THR A 78 14.09 23.22 1.48
CA THR A 78 13.76 23.11 2.89
C THR A 78 13.29 24.47 3.39
N PHE A 79 12.23 24.48 4.19
CA PHE A 79 11.61 25.69 4.74
C PHE A 79 11.33 25.55 6.24
N GLY A 80 11.33 26.67 6.95
CA GLY A 80 10.99 26.83 8.36
C GLY A 80 9.92 27.90 8.62
N SER A 81 9.46 28.63 7.61
CA SER A 81 8.32 29.56 7.72
C SER A 81 7.22 29.29 6.68
N ILE A 82 6.05 29.90 6.89
CA ILE A 82 4.92 29.85 5.95
C ILE A 82 5.25 30.57 4.63
N GLU A 83 6.01 31.66 4.68
CA GLU A 83 6.43 32.42 3.50
C GLU A 83 7.42 31.61 2.66
N GLU A 84 8.42 30.99 3.29
CA GLU A 84 9.33 30.05 2.62
C GLU A 84 8.58 28.86 2.02
N PHE A 85 7.57 28.33 2.72
CA PHE A 85 6.70 27.27 2.21
C PHE A 85 6.03 27.68 0.89
N TRP A 86 5.39 28.85 0.83
CA TRP A 86 4.71 29.32 -0.38
C TRP A 86 5.69 29.62 -1.52
N CYS A 87 6.88 30.14 -1.23
CA CYS A 87 7.95 30.30 -2.22
C CYS A 87 8.30 28.98 -2.95
N TYR A 88 8.26 27.84 -2.26
CA TYR A 88 8.42 26.53 -2.90
C TYR A 88 7.13 26.03 -3.54
N TYR A 89 6.01 26.05 -2.80
CA TYR A 89 4.78 25.34 -3.19
C TYR A 89 4.12 25.94 -4.43
N ASP A 90 4.09 27.27 -4.58
CA ASP A 90 3.47 27.96 -5.73
C ASP A 90 4.22 27.69 -7.06
N HIS A 91 5.52 27.37 -6.97
CA HIS A 91 6.36 27.01 -8.12
C HIS A 91 6.41 25.50 -8.40
N MET A 92 5.76 24.67 -7.57
CA MET A 92 5.68 23.22 -7.77
C MET A 92 4.50 22.84 -8.66
N LYS A 93 4.69 21.84 -9.53
CA LYS A 93 3.57 21.24 -10.26
C LYS A 93 2.63 20.52 -9.31
N PHE A 94 1.33 20.73 -9.49
CA PHE A 94 0.31 20.00 -8.76
C PHE A 94 0.44 18.48 -8.97
N PRO A 95 0.14 17.64 -7.94
CA PRO A 95 0.22 16.19 -8.06
C PRO A 95 -0.53 15.60 -9.27
N GLY A 96 -1.68 16.15 -9.63
CA GLY A 96 -2.46 15.71 -10.80
C GLY A 96 -1.76 15.92 -12.16
N ASP A 97 -0.83 16.88 -12.25
CA ASP A 97 -0.10 17.24 -13.48
C ASP A 97 1.29 16.60 -13.58
N LEU A 98 1.64 15.76 -12.60
CA LEU A 98 2.91 15.04 -12.60
C LEU A 98 2.86 13.80 -13.51
N PRO A 99 4.00 13.41 -14.10
CA PRO A 99 4.11 12.15 -14.81
C PRO A 99 3.68 10.95 -13.96
N LEU A 100 3.16 9.91 -14.62
CA LEU A 100 2.91 8.63 -13.95
C LEU A 100 4.20 8.07 -13.34
N TYR A 101 4.07 7.39 -12.21
CA TYR A 101 5.21 6.87 -11.43
C TYR A 101 6.13 7.95 -10.84
N SER A 102 5.61 9.18 -10.69
CA SER A 102 6.17 10.19 -9.80
C SER A 102 5.63 10.07 -8.38
N ASP A 103 6.43 10.51 -7.42
CA ASP A 103 6.04 10.72 -6.03
C ASP A 103 6.55 12.10 -5.56
N VAL A 104 5.72 12.83 -4.83
CA VAL A 104 6.08 14.05 -4.08
C VAL A 104 6.09 13.70 -2.60
N HIS A 105 7.14 14.11 -1.89
CA HIS A 105 7.31 13.82 -0.47
C HIS A 105 7.52 15.12 0.29
N LEU A 106 6.98 15.21 1.50
CA LEU A 106 7.24 16.29 2.46
C LEU A 106 7.61 15.66 3.80
N PHE A 107 8.87 15.79 4.21
CA PHE A 107 9.42 15.16 5.41
C PHE A 107 10.12 16.18 6.30
N LYS A 108 10.22 15.92 7.60
CA LYS A 108 11.00 16.78 8.52
C LYS A 108 12.46 16.85 8.05
N GLU A 109 13.12 17.99 8.23
CA GLU A 109 14.40 18.33 7.58
C GLU A 109 15.47 17.23 7.67
N ASN A 110 15.58 16.58 8.83
CA ASN A 110 16.58 15.54 9.13
C ASN A 110 16.10 14.10 8.85
N LEU A 111 15.00 13.91 8.10
CA LEU A 111 14.49 12.60 7.69
C LEU A 111 14.37 12.55 6.17
N LYS A 112 15.10 11.63 5.53
CA LYS A 112 14.85 11.31 4.12
C LYS A 112 13.58 10.46 3.99
N PRO A 113 12.86 10.50 2.84
CA PRO A 113 11.72 9.63 2.54
C PRO A 113 12.16 8.20 2.17
N MET A 114 12.94 7.57 3.06
CA MET A 114 13.49 6.22 2.92
C MET A 114 13.26 5.44 4.22
N TRP A 115 12.92 4.16 4.11
CA TRP A 115 12.66 3.28 5.25
C TRP A 115 13.94 2.88 6.01
N GLU A 116 15.11 3.02 5.36
CA GLU A 116 16.43 2.70 5.90
C GLU A 116 16.90 3.72 6.94
N GLU A 117 16.34 4.94 6.92
CA GLU A 117 16.58 5.96 7.93
C GLU A 117 16.13 5.46 9.31
N GLU A 118 16.97 5.66 10.33
CA GLU A 118 16.71 5.17 11.70
C GLU A 118 15.38 5.70 12.27
N GLY A 119 14.98 6.92 11.87
CA GLY A 119 13.70 7.52 12.24
C GLY A 119 12.46 6.88 11.59
N ASN A 120 12.61 6.06 10.55
CA ASN A 120 11.51 5.41 9.83
C ASN A 120 11.50 3.88 10.01
N ARG A 121 12.64 3.25 10.32
CA ARG A 121 12.81 1.78 10.32
C ARG A 121 11.82 1.01 11.23
N LEU A 122 11.46 1.56 12.39
CA LEU A 122 10.50 0.97 13.34
C LEU A 122 9.05 1.46 13.15
N GLY A 123 8.84 2.24 12.10
CA GLY A 123 7.60 2.94 11.81
C GLY A 123 6.64 2.20 10.90
N GLY A 124 5.68 2.95 10.40
CA GLY A 124 4.79 2.51 9.34
C GLY A 124 4.15 3.70 8.64
N LYS A 125 3.18 3.40 7.78
CA LYS A 125 2.43 4.42 7.06
C LYS A 125 0.95 4.09 6.97
N TRP A 126 0.10 5.10 7.15
CA TRP A 126 -1.27 5.07 6.66
C TRP A 126 -1.27 5.30 5.16
N ILE A 127 -2.11 4.56 4.43
CA ILE A 127 -2.30 4.65 2.98
C ILE A 127 -3.78 4.93 2.72
N LEU A 128 -4.05 6.05 2.05
CA LEU A 128 -5.33 6.43 1.49
C LEU A 128 -5.26 6.28 -0.03
N ARG A 129 -6.24 5.58 -0.61
CA ARG A 129 -6.36 5.38 -2.06
C ARG A 129 -7.39 6.33 -2.66
N LEU A 130 -7.00 7.04 -3.71
CA LEU A 130 -7.77 8.10 -4.32
C LEU A 130 -8.09 7.78 -5.77
N LYS A 131 -9.34 8.05 -6.17
CA LYS A 131 -9.70 8.17 -7.58
C LYS A 131 -8.93 9.35 -8.20
N LYS A 132 -8.60 9.22 -9.49
CA LYS A 132 -7.97 10.29 -10.27
C LYS A 132 -8.73 11.61 -10.19
N GLY A 133 -7.98 12.72 -10.17
CA GLY A 133 -8.51 14.08 -10.03
C GLY A 133 -8.67 14.57 -8.59
N LEU A 134 -8.57 13.69 -7.57
CA LEU A 134 -8.68 14.10 -6.16
C LEU A 134 -7.32 14.42 -5.50
N SER A 135 -6.22 13.96 -6.10
CA SER A 135 -4.87 14.01 -5.51
C SER A 135 -4.38 15.43 -5.24
N THR A 136 -4.56 16.38 -6.17
CA THR A 136 -4.13 17.78 -6.00
C THR A 136 -4.73 18.41 -4.74
N ARG A 137 -6.06 18.44 -4.61
CA ARG A 137 -6.76 19.08 -3.49
C ARG A 137 -6.46 18.38 -2.15
N LEU A 138 -6.46 17.05 -2.13
CA LEU A 138 -6.26 16.30 -0.89
C LEU A 138 -4.78 16.29 -0.44
N TRP A 139 -3.84 16.46 -1.35
CA TRP A 139 -2.43 16.69 -1.02
C TRP A 139 -2.24 18.06 -0.36
N GLU A 140 -2.78 19.12 -0.94
CA GLU A 140 -2.70 20.47 -0.38
C GLU A 140 -3.26 20.56 1.04
N LEU A 141 -4.48 20.05 1.24
CA LEU A 141 -5.11 20.00 2.57
C LEU A 141 -4.27 19.19 3.58
N LEU A 142 -3.62 18.10 3.15
CA LEU A 142 -2.74 17.32 4.02
C LEU A 142 -1.44 18.07 4.35
N VAL A 143 -0.80 18.70 3.36
CA VAL A 143 0.41 19.50 3.53
C VAL A 143 0.16 20.60 4.56
N LEU A 144 -0.90 21.39 4.38
CA LEU A 144 -1.28 22.47 5.29
C LEU A 144 -1.61 21.95 6.70
N ALA A 145 -2.34 20.82 6.82
CA ALA A 145 -2.65 20.21 8.10
C ALA A 145 -1.43 19.67 8.85
N VAL A 146 -0.41 19.20 8.12
CA VAL A 146 0.84 18.68 8.71
C VAL A 146 1.77 19.82 9.15
N ILE A 147 2.02 20.82 8.31
CA ILE A 147 2.89 21.95 8.71
C ILE A 147 2.22 22.84 9.77
N GLY A 148 0.88 22.91 9.79
CA GLY A 148 0.09 23.55 10.84
C GLY A 148 -0.19 22.68 12.07
N GLU A 149 0.53 21.57 12.25
CA GLU A 149 0.51 20.67 13.43
C GLU A 149 -0.89 20.21 13.91
N GLN A 150 -1.87 20.13 12.99
CA GLN A 150 -3.27 19.82 13.28
C GLN A 150 -3.50 18.40 13.81
N PHE A 151 -2.50 17.52 13.70
CA PHE A 151 -2.55 16.15 14.21
C PHE A 151 -2.37 16.08 15.73
N SER A 152 -1.63 17.03 16.32
CA SER A 152 -1.35 17.10 17.77
C SER A 152 -0.86 15.77 18.37
N VAL A 153 0.03 15.09 17.64
CA VAL A 153 0.70 13.82 18.03
C VAL A 153 2.19 14.01 18.33
N GLY A 154 2.62 15.27 18.50
CA GLY A 154 4.02 15.62 18.72
C GLY A 154 4.93 15.13 17.60
N LYS A 155 6.08 14.57 17.96
CA LYS A 155 7.14 14.20 17.02
C LYS A 155 6.92 12.87 16.28
N GLU A 156 5.71 12.31 16.31
CA GLU A 156 5.40 10.99 15.72
C GLU A 156 5.32 11.00 14.18
N ILE A 157 4.85 12.08 13.56
CA ILE A 157 4.81 12.20 12.09
C ILE A 157 6.22 12.49 11.56
N CYS A 158 6.71 11.61 10.70
CA CYS A 158 7.98 11.76 9.97
C CYS A 158 7.82 12.58 8.68
N GLY A 159 6.73 12.32 7.95
CA GLY A 159 6.46 12.93 6.65
C GLY A 159 5.22 12.37 5.97
N ILE A 160 4.94 12.91 4.79
CA ILE A 160 3.82 12.54 3.92
C ILE A 160 4.28 12.35 2.48
N VAL A 161 3.58 11.50 1.73
CA VAL A 161 3.88 11.18 0.32
C VAL A 161 2.61 11.17 -0.51
N CYS A 162 2.59 11.87 -1.64
CA CYS A 162 1.63 11.69 -2.73
C CYS A 162 2.28 10.91 -3.86
N SER A 163 1.65 9.83 -4.28
CA SER A 163 2.17 8.83 -5.22
C SER A 163 1.25 8.68 -6.41
N ILE A 164 1.70 9.10 -7.59
CA ILE A 164 0.91 9.09 -8.82
C ILE A 164 1.07 7.73 -9.51
N ARG A 165 -0.03 6.99 -9.69
CA ARG A 165 -0.04 5.68 -10.37
C ARG A 165 -1.08 5.66 -11.50
N PRO A 166 -1.09 4.66 -12.40
CA PRO A 166 -2.01 4.68 -13.55
C PRO A 166 -3.50 4.59 -13.18
N GLN A 167 -3.87 3.75 -12.20
CA GLN A 167 -5.27 3.44 -11.89
C GLN A 167 -5.85 4.31 -10.75
N GLU A 168 -5.03 4.65 -9.77
CA GLU A 168 -5.41 5.38 -8.55
C GLU A 168 -4.20 6.23 -8.11
N ASP A 169 -4.45 7.31 -7.38
CA ASP A 169 -3.38 8.04 -6.69
C ASP A 169 -3.36 7.63 -5.22
N LEU A 170 -2.20 7.64 -4.60
CA LEU A 170 -2.05 7.22 -3.20
C LEU A 170 -1.53 8.40 -2.39
N ILE A 171 -2.16 8.69 -1.26
CA ILE A 171 -1.63 9.60 -0.26
C ILE A 171 -1.27 8.78 0.98
N SER A 172 -0.10 9.04 1.57
CA SER A 172 0.33 8.35 2.79
C SER A 172 0.96 9.27 3.81
N ILE A 173 0.74 8.96 5.09
CA ILE A 173 1.40 9.60 6.25
C ILE A 173 2.31 8.56 6.89
N TRP A 174 3.58 8.90 7.08
CA TRP A 174 4.60 8.07 7.70
C TRP A 174 4.77 8.44 9.18
N THR A 175 4.81 7.43 10.04
CA THR A 175 4.94 7.55 11.49
C THR A 175 6.21 6.87 11.99
N LYS A 176 6.81 7.44 13.04
CA LYS A 176 8.07 6.97 13.63
C LYS A 176 7.97 5.57 14.23
N THR A 177 6.82 5.22 14.79
CA THR A 177 6.58 3.94 15.46
C THR A 177 5.32 3.26 14.93
N ALA A 178 5.36 1.93 14.80
CA ALA A 178 4.20 1.11 14.50
C ALA A 178 3.48 0.57 15.75
N ASN A 179 4.15 0.54 16.90
CA ASN A 179 3.65 -0.14 18.09
C ASN A 179 2.58 0.68 18.84
N ASN A 180 2.51 2.00 18.63
CA ASN A 180 1.55 2.86 19.32
C ASN A 180 0.21 2.93 18.56
N GLN A 181 -0.64 1.92 18.76
CA GLN A 181 -1.96 1.83 18.10
C GLN A 181 -2.87 3.03 18.39
N THR A 182 -2.83 3.59 19.61
CA THR A 182 -3.64 4.76 19.98
C THR A 182 -3.25 5.99 19.18
N VAL A 183 -1.95 6.25 19.03
CA VAL A 183 -1.46 7.41 18.27
C VAL A 183 -1.66 7.21 16.76
N THR A 184 -1.37 6.02 16.22
CA THR A 184 -1.59 5.75 14.79
C THR A 184 -3.08 5.84 14.43
N GLN A 185 -3.99 5.33 15.27
CA GLN A 185 -5.44 5.48 15.04
C GLN A 185 -5.90 6.94 15.17
N ARG A 186 -5.37 7.73 16.11
CA ARG A 186 -5.62 9.19 16.17
C ARG A 186 -5.17 9.90 14.89
N ILE A 187 -4.02 9.52 14.31
CA ILE A 187 -3.55 10.08 13.03
C ILE A 187 -4.53 9.77 11.89
N LYS A 188 -5.07 8.55 11.83
CA LYS A 188 -6.09 8.15 10.85
C LYS A 188 -7.36 9.00 10.96
N GLU A 189 -7.88 9.16 12.18
CA GLU A 189 -9.10 9.92 12.45
C GLU A 189 -8.91 11.41 12.14
N THR A 190 -7.78 11.99 12.52
CA THR A 190 -7.46 13.38 12.16
C THR A 190 -7.28 13.53 10.66
N MET A 191 -6.60 12.59 9.97
CA MET A 191 -6.46 12.60 8.51
C MET A 191 -7.83 12.59 7.82
N LYS A 192 -8.78 11.75 8.27
CA LYS A 192 -10.15 11.75 7.75
C LYS A 192 -10.86 13.09 7.96
N LYS A 193 -10.70 13.70 9.15
CA LYS A 193 -11.29 15.00 9.49
C LYS A 193 -10.74 16.13 8.62
N VAL A 194 -9.42 16.31 8.52
CA VAL A 194 -8.82 17.42 7.75
C VAL A 194 -9.04 17.29 6.25
N LEU A 195 -9.15 16.05 5.74
CA LEU A 195 -9.45 15.77 4.33
C LEU A 195 -10.95 15.71 4.03
N ASN A 196 -11.83 15.93 5.02
CA ASN A 196 -13.29 15.84 4.91
C ASN A 196 -13.78 14.52 4.28
N LEU A 197 -13.18 13.41 4.70
CA LEU A 197 -13.48 12.07 4.18
C LEU A 197 -14.65 11.41 4.95
N PRO A 198 -15.47 10.59 4.27
CA PRO A 198 -16.47 9.75 4.94
C PRO A 198 -15.85 8.83 6.01
N GLN A 199 -16.59 8.54 7.09
CA GLN A 199 -16.07 7.72 8.19
C GLN A 199 -15.83 6.26 7.79
N ASP A 200 -16.59 5.74 6.83
CA ASP A 200 -16.40 4.44 6.20
C ASP A 200 -15.24 4.39 5.18
N CYS A 201 -14.62 5.53 4.86
CA CYS A 201 -13.52 5.59 3.89
C CYS A 201 -12.38 4.62 4.28
N PRO A 202 -12.02 3.66 3.40
CA PRO A 202 -11.01 2.66 3.72
C PRO A 202 -9.61 3.30 3.72
N MET A 203 -8.88 3.04 4.80
CA MET A 203 -7.47 3.40 4.97
C MET A 203 -6.75 2.22 5.60
N GLU A 204 -5.56 1.92 5.10
CA GLU A 204 -4.73 0.80 5.53
C GLU A 204 -3.48 1.30 6.25
N TYR A 205 -3.09 0.66 7.34
CA TYR A 205 -1.79 0.90 7.98
C TYR A 205 -0.85 -0.26 7.65
N LYS A 206 0.36 0.06 7.19
CA LYS A 206 1.42 -0.93 6.96
C LYS A 206 2.69 -0.54 7.70
N THR A 207 3.33 -1.50 8.35
CA THR A 207 4.70 -1.31 8.84
C THR A 207 5.66 -1.22 7.64
N HIS A 208 6.81 -0.57 7.82
CA HIS A 208 7.83 -0.55 6.78
C HIS A 208 8.44 -1.94 6.55
N ASN A 209 8.58 -2.75 7.61
CA ASN A 209 9.11 -4.12 7.53
C ASN A 209 8.21 -5.06 6.70
N ASP A 210 6.88 -4.99 6.87
CA ASP A 210 5.95 -5.80 6.07
C ASP A 210 5.94 -5.34 4.60
N SER A 211 6.05 -4.03 4.36
CA SER A 211 6.15 -3.46 3.01
C SER A 211 7.37 -3.95 2.22
N LEU A 212 8.46 -4.34 2.91
CA LEU A 212 9.66 -4.92 2.33
C LEU A 212 9.49 -6.41 2.02
N ARG A 213 8.92 -7.17 2.97
CA ARG A 213 8.62 -8.61 2.79
C ARG A 213 7.71 -8.85 1.58
N ASP A 214 6.73 -7.97 1.36
CA ASP A 214 5.82 -8.01 0.21
C ASP A 214 6.48 -7.65 -1.14
N ASN A 215 7.73 -7.15 -1.16
CA ASN A 215 8.38 -6.47 -2.30
C ASN A 215 7.50 -5.37 -2.95
N CYS A 216 6.52 -4.86 -2.21
CA CYS A 216 5.50 -3.95 -2.71
C CYS A 216 4.82 -3.23 -1.56
N SER A 217 5.18 -1.97 -1.37
CA SER A 217 4.60 -1.08 -0.35
C SER A 217 3.13 -0.69 -0.59
N TYR A 218 2.45 -1.36 -1.54
CA TYR A 218 1.08 -1.11 -2.02
C TYR A 218 0.29 -2.37 -2.43
N ARG A 219 0.82 -3.62 -2.34
CA ARG A 219 0.15 -4.79 -2.98
C ARG A 219 -1.14 -5.22 -2.28
N ASN A 220 -1.10 -5.43 -0.97
CA ASN A 220 -2.32 -5.42 -0.18
C ASN A 220 -2.72 -3.95 -0.07
N THR A 221 -3.85 -3.56 -0.66
CA THR A 221 -5.07 -3.46 0.14
C THR A 221 -5.96 -4.58 -0.34
N ASP A 222 -6.79 -5.08 0.55
CA ASP A 222 -8.12 -5.52 0.18
C ASP A 222 -8.83 -4.33 -0.48
N ARG A 223 -8.76 -4.25 -1.81
CA ARG A 223 -9.62 -3.35 -2.57
C ARG A 223 -11.04 -3.75 -2.20
N MET A 224 -11.75 -2.88 -1.51
CA MET A 224 -13.15 -3.15 -1.16
C MET A 224 -14.03 -3.33 -2.43
N THR A 225 -13.50 -2.96 -3.60
CA THR A 225 -14.03 -3.22 -4.95
C THR A 225 -13.59 -4.55 -5.60
N ASP A 226 -12.45 -5.15 -5.22
CA ASP A 226 -12.03 -6.48 -5.75
C ASP A 226 -12.43 -7.62 -4.80
N HIS A 227 -12.73 -7.31 -3.52
CA HIS A 227 -13.27 -8.27 -2.55
C HIS A 227 -14.69 -8.73 -2.86
N PHE A 228 -15.36 -8.11 -3.84
CA PHE A 228 -16.66 -8.59 -4.28
C PHE A 228 -16.58 -10.00 -4.84
N TYR A 229 -15.56 -10.41 -5.63
CA TYR A 229 -15.49 -11.75 -6.23
C TYR A 229 -14.18 -12.47 -5.90
N GLN A 230 -14.27 -13.50 -5.05
CA GLN A 230 -13.15 -14.40 -4.79
C GLN A 230 -13.20 -15.61 -5.71
N SER A 231 -12.18 -15.78 -6.55
CA SER A 231 -12.02 -17.02 -7.30
C SER A 231 -11.83 -18.21 -6.36
N ALA A 232 -12.50 -19.33 -6.63
CA ALA A 232 -12.22 -20.59 -5.95
C ALA A 232 -10.82 -21.10 -6.34
N ASN A 233 -10.22 -21.92 -5.47
CA ASN A 233 -8.92 -22.52 -5.76
C ASN A 233 -9.06 -23.44 -6.99
N PRO A 234 -8.18 -23.34 -8.01
CA PRO A 234 -8.21 -24.18 -9.22
C PRO A 234 -8.26 -25.69 -8.91
N LEU A 235 -7.72 -26.14 -7.77
CA LEU A 235 -7.80 -27.53 -7.32
C LEU A 235 -9.24 -28.06 -7.14
N TRP A 236 -10.24 -27.21 -6.92
CA TRP A 236 -11.66 -27.63 -6.81
C TRP A 236 -12.33 -27.88 -8.16
N TYR A 237 -11.81 -27.34 -9.26
CA TYR A 237 -12.37 -27.58 -10.59
C TYR A 237 -12.18 -29.05 -11.01
N ILE A 238 -11.03 -29.66 -10.68
CA ILE A 238 -10.70 -31.03 -11.05
C ILE A 238 -11.75 -32.05 -10.53
N PRO A 239 -12.10 -32.10 -9.22
CA PRO A 239 -13.13 -33.01 -8.73
C PRO A 239 -14.57 -32.60 -9.09
N CYS A 240 -14.90 -31.30 -9.10
CA CYS A 240 -16.27 -30.85 -9.34
C CYS A 240 -16.65 -30.90 -10.82
N ASP A 241 -15.91 -30.20 -11.68
CA ASP A 241 -16.15 -30.12 -13.12
C ASP A 241 -15.79 -31.45 -13.80
N GLY A 242 -14.63 -32.02 -13.46
CA GLY A 242 -14.22 -33.34 -13.95
C GLY A 242 -15.15 -34.47 -13.51
N GLY A 243 -15.67 -34.43 -12.26
CA GLY A 243 -16.65 -35.39 -11.77
C GLY A 243 -17.98 -35.32 -12.50
N LEU A 244 -18.52 -34.11 -12.70
CA LEU A 244 -19.76 -33.90 -13.45
C LEU A 244 -19.60 -34.22 -14.94
N LEU A 245 -18.44 -33.93 -15.53
CA LEU A 245 -18.10 -34.32 -16.91
C LEU A 245 -18.04 -35.84 -17.09
N ILE A 246 -17.36 -36.56 -16.19
CA ILE A 246 -17.33 -38.03 -16.21
C ILE A 246 -18.76 -38.58 -16.06
N LEU A 247 -19.53 -38.08 -15.11
CA LEU A 247 -20.93 -38.48 -14.91
C LEU A 247 -21.81 -38.22 -16.14
N THR A 248 -21.61 -37.09 -16.83
CA THR A 248 -22.28 -36.74 -18.10
C THR A 248 -21.92 -37.74 -19.19
N ILE A 249 -20.62 -38.05 -19.36
CA ILE A 249 -20.12 -39.00 -20.35
C ILE A 249 -20.69 -40.41 -20.10
N LEU A 250 -20.70 -40.90 -18.85
CA LEU A 250 -21.25 -42.21 -18.51
C LEU A 250 -22.78 -42.28 -18.61
N THR A 251 -23.47 -41.15 -18.49
CA THR A 251 -24.94 -41.09 -18.60
C THR A 251 -25.40 -41.09 -20.05
N PHE A 252 -24.79 -40.25 -20.91
CA PHE A 252 -25.28 -40.01 -22.28
C PHE A 252 -24.38 -40.56 -23.39
N TRP A 253 -23.08 -40.76 -23.13
CA TRP A 253 -22.05 -41.16 -24.12
C TRP A 253 -21.32 -42.48 -23.79
N ARG A 254 -21.89 -43.32 -22.92
CA ARG A 254 -21.30 -44.62 -22.48
C ARG A 254 -20.91 -45.59 -23.60
N HIS A 255 -21.42 -45.41 -24.81
CA HIS A 255 -21.09 -46.26 -25.96
C HIS A 255 -19.87 -45.76 -26.75
N THR A 256 -19.45 -44.50 -26.58
CA THR A 256 -18.28 -43.92 -27.26
C THR A 256 -17.01 -43.92 -26.40
N VAL A 257 -17.09 -44.39 -25.14
CA VAL A 257 -15.94 -44.46 -24.22
C VAL A 257 -15.16 -45.74 -24.47
N SER A 258 -13.88 -45.61 -24.84
CA SER A 258 -12.94 -46.72 -24.87
C SER A 258 -12.47 -47.07 -23.45
N TYR A 259 -13.31 -47.81 -22.71
CA TYR A 259 -13.02 -48.20 -21.33
C TYR A 259 -11.73 -48.99 -21.18
N ASP A 260 -11.38 -49.81 -22.17
CA ASP A 260 -10.23 -50.72 -22.05
C ASP A 260 -8.89 -49.94 -22.07
N ALA A 261 -8.86 -48.71 -22.59
CA ALA A 261 -7.72 -47.79 -22.52
C ALA A 261 -7.52 -47.13 -21.14
N LEU A 262 -8.51 -47.19 -20.23
CA LEU A 262 -8.48 -46.61 -18.89
C LEU A 262 -8.05 -47.62 -17.80
N GLY A 263 -7.64 -48.83 -18.19
CA GLY A 263 -7.17 -49.87 -17.28
C GLY A 263 -8.20 -50.25 -16.21
N PHE A 264 -7.75 -50.44 -14.96
CA PHE A 264 -8.61 -50.80 -13.82
C PHE A 264 -9.79 -49.83 -13.62
N LEU A 265 -9.52 -48.52 -13.74
CA LEU A 265 -10.57 -47.50 -13.61
C LEU A 265 -11.60 -47.64 -14.74
N GLY A 266 -11.14 -47.93 -15.96
CA GLY A 266 -11.98 -48.26 -17.10
C GLY A 266 -12.97 -49.39 -16.84
N THR A 267 -12.49 -50.52 -16.31
CA THR A 267 -13.33 -51.67 -15.93
C THR A 267 -14.40 -51.29 -14.90
N PHE A 268 -14.05 -50.49 -13.88
CA PHE A 268 -15.00 -50.00 -12.89
C PHE A 268 -16.06 -49.06 -13.50
N LEU A 269 -15.65 -48.09 -14.32
CA LEU A 269 -16.58 -47.16 -14.98
C LEU A 269 -17.49 -47.87 -15.99
N LYS A 270 -16.99 -48.90 -16.68
CA LYS A 270 -17.76 -49.80 -17.57
C LYS A 270 -18.82 -50.56 -16.77
N TYR A 271 -18.43 -51.16 -15.65
CA TYR A 271 -19.37 -51.85 -14.75
C TYR A 271 -20.48 -50.91 -14.26
N LEU A 272 -20.13 -49.70 -13.82
CA LEU A 272 -21.09 -48.69 -13.36
C LEU A 272 -22.05 -48.23 -14.48
N ALA A 273 -21.52 -47.93 -15.66
CA ALA A 273 -22.31 -47.41 -16.80
C ALA A 273 -23.26 -48.43 -17.46
N TYR A 274 -23.01 -49.73 -17.28
CA TYR A 274 -23.84 -50.79 -17.86
C TYR A 274 -24.77 -51.47 -16.84
N ASN A 275 -24.39 -51.56 -15.57
CA ASN A 275 -25.23 -52.20 -14.53
C ASN A 275 -26.04 -51.20 -13.67
N TYR A 276 -25.59 -49.95 -13.57
CA TYR A 276 -26.21 -48.92 -12.72
C TYR A 276 -26.61 -47.65 -13.50
N HIS A 277 -26.93 -47.78 -14.80
CA HIS A 277 -27.26 -46.65 -15.67
C HIS A 277 -28.41 -45.78 -15.13
N THR A 278 -29.51 -46.38 -14.66
CA THR A 278 -30.63 -45.66 -14.05
C THR A 278 -30.20 -44.84 -12.82
N LEU A 279 -29.28 -45.39 -12.01
CA LEU A 279 -28.74 -44.69 -10.85
C LEU A 279 -27.84 -43.51 -11.27
N LEU A 280 -27.03 -43.68 -12.33
CA LEU A 280 -26.23 -42.58 -12.90
C LEU A 280 -27.11 -41.44 -13.43
N VAL A 281 -28.20 -41.74 -14.14
CA VAL A 281 -29.19 -40.75 -14.59
C VAL A 281 -29.76 -39.97 -13.41
N TRP A 282 -30.13 -40.66 -12.33
CA TRP A 282 -30.62 -40.00 -11.10
C TRP A 282 -29.55 -39.12 -10.44
N ILE A 283 -28.33 -39.62 -10.27
CA ILE A 283 -27.23 -38.85 -9.66
C ILE A 283 -26.89 -37.62 -10.52
N PHE A 284 -26.92 -37.74 -11.85
CA PHE A 284 -26.71 -36.63 -12.78
C PHE A 284 -27.75 -35.52 -12.56
N TRP A 285 -29.04 -35.84 -12.60
CA TRP A 285 -30.09 -34.84 -12.43
C TRP A 285 -30.10 -34.21 -11.03
N VAL A 286 -29.82 -34.99 -9.99
CA VAL A 286 -29.68 -34.48 -8.61
C VAL A 286 -28.47 -33.54 -8.48
N SER A 287 -27.34 -33.88 -9.09
CA SER A 287 -26.13 -33.04 -9.09
C SER A 287 -26.35 -31.72 -9.83
N VAL A 288 -26.93 -31.76 -11.04
CA VAL A 288 -27.28 -30.55 -11.81
C VAL A 288 -28.27 -29.68 -11.03
N PHE A 289 -29.30 -30.28 -10.42
CA PHE A 289 -30.26 -29.56 -9.59
C PHE A 289 -29.59 -28.87 -8.39
N LEU A 290 -28.66 -29.56 -7.70
CA LEU A 290 -27.94 -28.98 -6.57
C LEU A 290 -27.09 -27.77 -6.98
N HIS A 291 -26.32 -27.87 -8.07
CA HIS A 291 -25.52 -26.77 -8.59
C HIS A 291 -26.37 -25.55 -9.00
N VAL A 292 -27.51 -25.78 -9.66
CA VAL A 292 -28.47 -24.71 -10.00
C VAL A 292 -29.05 -24.09 -8.72
N PHE A 293 -29.47 -24.91 -7.76
CA PHE A 293 -30.02 -24.43 -6.49
C PHE A 293 -29.01 -23.56 -5.73
N GLU A 294 -27.76 -24.00 -5.61
CA GLU A 294 -26.68 -23.23 -4.98
C GLU A 294 -26.38 -21.91 -5.72
N ALA A 295 -26.41 -21.91 -7.06
CA ALA A 295 -26.30 -20.69 -7.85
C ALA A 295 -27.46 -19.71 -7.60
N THR A 296 -28.70 -20.19 -7.42
CA THR A 296 -29.82 -19.29 -7.04
C THR A 296 -29.68 -18.74 -5.62
N ILE A 297 -29.10 -19.50 -4.68
CA ILE A 297 -28.78 -18.98 -3.34
C ILE A 297 -27.69 -17.90 -3.46
N ALA A 298 -26.63 -18.13 -4.24
CA ALA A 298 -25.58 -17.15 -4.46
C ALA A 298 -26.16 -15.84 -5.02
N TRP A 299 -27.01 -15.91 -6.05
CA TRP A 299 -27.71 -14.75 -6.61
C TRP A 299 -28.50 -13.96 -5.56
N ARG A 300 -29.29 -14.66 -4.72
CA ARG A 300 -30.08 -14.04 -3.64
C ARG A 300 -29.18 -13.37 -2.58
N ILE A 301 -28.05 -13.96 -2.24
CA ILE A 301 -27.07 -13.37 -1.31
C ILE A 301 -26.44 -12.11 -1.93
N CYS A 302 -25.99 -12.17 -3.20
CA CYS A 302 -25.43 -11.01 -3.90
C CYS A 302 -26.42 -9.83 -3.94
N LYS A 303 -27.70 -10.09 -4.23
CA LYS A 303 -28.76 -9.07 -4.21
C LYS A 303 -28.98 -8.47 -2.81
N ARG A 304 -29.02 -9.30 -1.76
CA ARG A 304 -29.14 -8.81 -0.36
C ARG A 304 -27.97 -7.93 0.06
N LEU A 305 -26.75 -8.26 -0.39
CA LEU A 305 -25.53 -7.51 -0.08
C LEU A 305 -25.32 -6.28 -0.97
N ASN A 306 -26.26 -5.96 -1.87
CA ASN A 306 -26.19 -4.89 -2.86
C ASN A 306 -24.92 -4.92 -3.72
N ILE A 307 -24.52 -6.12 -4.15
CA ILE A 307 -23.40 -6.33 -5.07
C ILE A 307 -23.84 -5.94 -6.49
N ASP A 308 -22.94 -5.36 -7.27
CA ASP A 308 -23.18 -4.99 -8.67
C ASP A 308 -23.54 -6.20 -9.55
N SER A 309 -24.15 -5.93 -10.70
CA SER A 309 -24.65 -6.97 -11.61
C SER A 309 -23.53 -7.83 -12.21
N GLU A 310 -22.32 -7.29 -12.40
CA GLU A 310 -21.21 -8.02 -13.03
C GLU A 310 -20.61 -9.03 -12.04
N ASN A 311 -20.29 -8.61 -10.83
CA ASN A 311 -19.79 -9.49 -9.77
C ASN A 311 -20.86 -10.49 -9.32
N THR A 312 -22.14 -10.09 -9.30
CA THR A 312 -23.26 -11.02 -9.11
C THR A 312 -23.22 -12.14 -10.15
N TRP A 313 -23.05 -11.82 -11.44
CA TRP A 313 -22.96 -12.82 -12.51
C TRP A 313 -21.73 -13.73 -12.34
N ARG A 314 -20.57 -13.17 -12.01
CA ARG A 314 -19.33 -13.92 -11.74
C ARG A 314 -19.54 -14.96 -10.62
N TRP A 315 -20.16 -14.59 -9.50
CA TRP A 315 -20.50 -15.53 -8.42
C TRP A 315 -21.50 -16.61 -8.82
N CYS A 316 -22.54 -16.25 -9.56
CA CYS A 316 -23.55 -17.21 -10.00
C CYS A 316 -22.91 -18.26 -10.91
N ARG A 317 -22.09 -17.83 -11.88
CA ARG A 317 -21.36 -18.75 -12.78
C ARG A 317 -20.36 -19.63 -12.03
N GLN A 318 -19.58 -19.07 -11.10
CA GLN A 318 -18.62 -19.87 -10.32
C GLN A 318 -19.34 -20.89 -9.43
N THR A 319 -20.45 -20.51 -8.82
CA THR A 319 -21.25 -21.42 -7.98
C THR A 319 -21.97 -22.48 -8.80
N LEU A 320 -22.38 -22.17 -10.04
CA LEU A 320 -22.93 -23.18 -10.95
C LEU A 320 -21.90 -24.23 -11.35
N LEU A 321 -20.61 -23.86 -11.51
CA LEU A 321 -19.55 -24.80 -11.88
C LEU A 321 -19.00 -25.60 -10.70
N LEU A 322 -18.88 -24.97 -9.52
CA LEU A 322 -18.19 -25.57 -8.37
C LEU A 322 -19.09 -25.97 -7.20
N GLY A 323 -20.34 -25.52 -7.19
CA GLY A 323 -21.26 -25.72 -6.08
C GLY A 323 -20.76 -25.13 -4.75
N TYR A 324 -20.97 -25.88 -3.68
CA TYR A 324 -20.72 -25.48 -2.29
C TYR A 324 -19.36 -24.80 -2.02
N PRO A 325 -18.19 -25.25 -2.52
CA PRO A 325 -16.93 -24.52 -2.41
C PRO A 325 -16.97 -23.03 -2.77
N SER A 326 -17.76 -22.64 -3.79
CA SER A 326 -17.97 -21.24 -4.16
C SER A 326 -18.98 -20.55 -3.23
N LEU A 327 -20.14 -21.19 -2.99
CA LEU A 327 -21.18 -20.65 -2.11
C LEU A 327 -20.69 -20.43 -0.68
N GLY A 328 -19.81 -21.31 -0.17
CA GLY A 328 -19.19 -21.21 1.13
C GLY A 328 -18.27 -19.99 1.28
N LYS A 329 -17.56 -19.58 0.22
CA LYS A 329 -16.80 -18.31 0.21
C LYS A 329 -17.74 -17.11 0.29
N LEU A 330 -18.78 -17.08 -0.53
CA LEU A 330 -19.77 -16.00 -0.53
C LEU A 330 -20.51 -15.89 0.82
N ARG A 331 -20.78 -17.01 1.50
CA ARG A 331 -21.36 -17.03 2.85
C ARG A 331 -20.39 -16.49 3.93
N ARG A 332 -19.09 -16.73 3.82
CA ARG A 332 -18.09 -16.11 4.72
C ARG A 332 -18.05 -14.59 4.52
N TYR A 333 -18.04 -14.14 3.26
CA TYR A 333 -18.14 -12.72 2.92
C TYR A 333 -19.45 -12.09 3.45
N GLU A 334 -20.60 -12.76 3.35
CA GLU A 334 -21.86 -12.31 3.97
C GLU A 334 -21.71 -12.17 5.50
N ALA A 335 -21.09 -13.14 6.17
CA ALA A 335 -20.90 -13.13 7.62
C ALA A 335 -19.92 -12.06 8.10
N GLU A 336 -18.86 -11.78 7.34
CA GLU A 336 -17.91 -10.69 7.61
C GLU A 336 -18.58 -9.32 7.43
N LYS A 337 -19.31 -9.11 6.33
CA LYS A 337 -20.04 -7.85 6.08
C LYS A 337 -21.08 -7.56 7.17
N ARG A 338 -21.76 -8.59 7.71
CA ARG A 338 -22.70 -8.46 8.84
C ARG A 338 -22.07 -8.17 10.20
N LYS A 339 -20.76 -8.36 10.37
CA LYS A 339 -20.04 -7.97 11.61
C LYS A 339 -19.56 -6.51 11.59
N LEU A 340 -19.59 -5.89 10.41
CA LEU A 340 -19.14 -4.52 10.15
C LEU A 340 -20.31 -3.53 10.02
N SER A 341 -21.54 -4.04 10.09
CA SER A 341 -22.82 -3.31 10.06
C SER A 341 -23.53 -3.41 11.41
#